data_AF-A0A314ZYE8-F1
#
_entry.id   AF-A0A314ZYE8-F1
#
_cell.length_a   1.000
_cell.length_b   1.000
_cell.length_c   1.000
_cell.angle_alpha   90.00
_cell.angle_beta   90.00
_cell.angle_gamma   90.00
#
_symmetry.space_group_name_H-M   'P 1'
#
loop_
_entity.id
_entity.type
_entity.pdbx_description
1 polymer ?
#
loop_
_entity_poly.entity_id
_entity_poly.type
_entity_poly.pdbx_seq_one_letter_code
_entity_poly.pdbx_strand_id
1 'polypeptide(L)'
;MSTFINFTLKQEYDRLIAAGDKLSEIDKLIDWKPFRPILESMYINRTDKGGRPENDVVMMFKMLVLQQWHGLSDPELERQCIDRISFRKFLGHVESEI
;
A
#
# COMPACT_ATOMS: atom_id res chain seq x y z
N MET A 1 12.26 -17.65 9.26
CA MET A 1 12.25 -16.38 10.03
C MET A 1 11.04 -15.50 9.68
N SER A 2 10.51 -15.56 8.46
CA SER A 2 9.32 -14.79 8.02
C SER A 2 8.02 -15.11 8.78
N THR A 3 7.83 -16.34 9.28
CA THR A 3 6.59 -16.75 9.95
C THR A 3 6.30 -15.98 11.25
N PHE A 4 7.33 -15.70 12.06
CA PHE A 4 7.16 -14.98 13.32
C PHE A 4 6.84 -13.49 13.09
N ILE A 5 7.56 -12.86 12.16
CA ILE A 5 7.34 -11.44 11.80
C ILE A 5 5.93 -11.25 11.23
N ASN A 6 5.51 -12.13 10.31
CA ASN A 6 4.15 -12.10 9.75
C ASN A 6 3.07 -12.30 10.80
N PHE A 7 3.30 -13.18 11.79
CA PHE A 7 2.38 -13.38 12.91
C PHE A 7 2.25 -12.11 13.75
N THR A 8 3.37 -11.49 14.12
CA THR A 8 3.37 -10.24 14.91
C THR A 8 2.72 -9.09 14.13
N LEU A 9 3.05 -8.92 12.84
CA LEU A 9 2.43 -7.89 11.99
C LEU A 9 0.92 -8.07 11.87
N LYS A 10 0.45 -9.31 11.69
CA LYS A 10 -0.98 -9.61 11.67
C LYS A 10 -1.65 -9.22 12.98
N GLN A 11 -1.03 -9.54 14.12
CA GLN A 11 -1.56 -9.16 15.43
C GLN A 11 -1.63 -7.64 15.61
N GLU A 12 -0.63 -6.90 15.14
CA GLU A 12 -0.65 -5.43 15.18
C GLU A 12 -1.71 -4.84 14.24
N TYR A 13 -1.92 -5.42 13.05
CA TYR A 13 -3.02 -5.04 12.16
C TYR A 13 -4.39 -5.28 12.81
N ASP A 14 -4.58 -6.41 13.49
CA ASP A 14 -5.83 -6.70 14.21
C ASP A 14 -6.06 -5.68 15.34
N ARG A 15 -5.01 -5.31 16.08
CA ARG A 15 -5.07 -4.27 17.11
C ARG A 15 -5.43 -2.90 16.54
N LEU A 16 -4.85 -2.51 15.41
CA LEU A 16 -5.19 -1.25 14.73
C LEU A 16 -6.65 -1.20 14.30
N ILE A 17 -7.16 -2.30 13.74
CA ILE A 17 -8.57 -2.40 13.34
C ILE A 17 -9.46 -2.28 14.59
N ALA A 18 -9.12 -2.97 15.68
CA ALA A 18 -9.86 -2.88 16.94
C ALA A 18 -9.83 -1.48 17.58
N ALA A 19 -8.75 -0.72 17.37
CA ALA A 19 -8.59 0.65 17.83
C ALA A 19 -9.36 1.69 16.97
N GLY A 20 -10.03 1.27 15.89
CA GLY A 20 -10.79 2.17 15.02
C GLY A 20 -9.94 2.91 13.97
N ASP A 21 -8.95 2.22 13.40
CA ASP A 21 -8.16 2.79 12.30
C ASP A 21 -9.03 3.17 11.10
N LYS A 22 -9.13 4.48 10.82
CA LYS A 22 -9.96 5.03 9.75
C LYS A 22 -9.54 4.55 8.36
N LEU A 23 -8.24 4.38 8.13
CA LEU A 23 -7.75 3.88 6.84
C LEU A 23 -8.23 2.45 6.57
N SER A 24 -8.32 1.63 7.62
CA SER A 24 -8.88 0.29 7.55
C SER A 24 -10.38 0.27 7.21
N GLU A 25 -11.13 1.27 7.67
CA GLU A 25 -12.54 1.41 7.31
C GLU A 25 -12.69 1.84 5.85
N ILE A 26 -11.92 2.86 5.43
CA ILE A 26 -11.93 3.37 4.06
C ILE A 26 -11.54 2.27 3.05
N ASP A 27 -10.53 1.47 3.37
CA ASP A 27 -10.08 0.37 2.51
C ASP A 27 -11.17 -0.68 2.25
N LYS A 28 -12.12 -0.85 3.19
CA LYS A 28 -13.29 -1.74 3.03
C LYS A 28 -14.43 -1.10 2.23
N LEU A 29 -14.51 0.23 2.21
CA LEU A 29 -15.57 0.98 1.54
C LEU A 29 -15.31 1.16 0.04
N ILE A 30 -14.05 1.09 -0.38
CA ILE A 30 -13.64 1.30 -1.77
C ILE A 30 -13.33 -0.05 -2.41
N ASP A 31 -14.03 -0.40 -3.50
CA ASP A 31 -13.58 -1.51 -4.35
C ASP A 31 -12.41 -1.04 -5.21
N TRP A 32 -11.21 -1.51 -4.88
CA TRP A 32 -9.99 -1.14 -5.60
C TRP A 32 -9.78 -1.91 -6.90
N LYS A 33 -10.49 -3.02 -7.12
CA LYS A 33 -10.29 -3.90 -8.28
C LYS A 33 -10.55 -3.21 -9.63
N PRO A 34 -11.60 -2.37 -9.80
CA PRO A 34 -11.89 -1.71 -11.06
C PRO A 34 -10.82 -0.70 -11.49
N PHE A 35 -10.00 -0.18 -10.57
CA PHE A 35 -8.94 0.77 -10.90
C PHE A 35 -7.77 0.09 -11.63
N ARG A 36 -7.49 -1.18 -11.34
CA ARG A 36 -6.37 -1.92 -11.94
C ARG A 36 -6.33 -1.84 -13.46
N PRO A 37 -7.36 -2.26 -14.22
CA PRO A 37 -7.32 -2.21 -15.68
C PRO A 37 -7.17 -0.79 -16.23
N ILE A 38 -7.71 0.21 -15.53
CA ILE A 38 -7.58 1.63 -15.90
C ILE A 38 -6.12 2.06 -15.76
N LEU A 39 -5.51 1.77 -14.60
CA LEU A 39 -4.13 2.14 -14.30
C LEU A 39 -3.15 1.39 -15.21
N GLU A 40 -3.31 0.07 -15.37
CA GLU A 40 -2.47 -0.75 -16.25
C GLU A 40 -2.52 -0.27 -17.72
N SER A 41 -3.66 0.25 -18.19
CA SER A 41 -3.77 0.80 -19.54
C SER A 41 -2.94 2.07 -19.77
N MET A 42 -2.58 2.80 -18.70
CA MET A 42 -1.75 4.01 -18.77
C MET A 42 -0.25 3.67 -18.85
N TYR A 43 0.15 2.44 -18.53
CA TYR A 43 1.54 2.00 -18.63
C TYR A 43 1.85 1.52 -20.05
N ILE A 44 2.80 2.22 -20.69
CA ILE A 44 3.21 1.96 -22.08
C ILE A 44 4.44 1.04 -22.16
N ASN A 45 5.17 0.84 -21.05
CA ASN A 45 6.43 0.08 -21.02
C ASN A 45 6.21 -1.44 -20.90
N ARG A 46 5.83 -2.08 -22.01
CA ARG A 46 5.83 -3.54 -22.17
C ARG A 46 7.10 -4.05 -22.85
N THR A 47 8.23 -3.37 -22.68
CA THR A 47 9.47 -3.70 -23.37
C THR A 47 10.34 -4.62 -22.53
N ASP A 48 10.82 -5.71 -23.14
CA ASP A 48 11.76 -6.70 -22.57
C ASP A 48 13.12 -6.10 -22.14
N LYS A 49 13.33 -4.79 -22.41
CA LYS A 49 14.42 -3.97 -21.88
C LYS A 49 13.85 -3.02 -20.83
N GLY A 50 13.82 -3.42 -19.55
CA GLY A 50 13.26 -2.59 -18.49
C GLY A 50 13.85 -2.91 -17.12
N GLY A 51 13.99 -1.87 -16.27
CA GLY A 51 14.63 -1.89 -14.95
C GLY A 51 13.84 -2.59 -13.83
N ARG A 52 13.88 -2.03 -12.61
CA ARG A 52 13.33 -2.62 -11.37
C ARG A 52 11.89 -3.13 -11.57
N PRO A 53 11.52 -4.31 -11.03
CA PRO A 53 10.18 -4.87 -11.16
C PRO A 53 9.09 -3.86 -10.83
N GLU A 54 7.99 -3.92 -11.59
CA GLU A 54 6.87 -3.01 -11.43
C GLU A 54 6.24 -3.19 -10.04
N ASN A 55 6.14 -2.08 -9.29
CA ASN A 55 5.35 -2.04 -8.08
C ASN A 55 3.86 -2.19 -8.45
N ASP A 56 3.07 -2.75 -7.54
CA ASP A 56 1.63 -2.90 -7.74
C ASP A 56 0.97 -1.53 -8.05
N VAL A 57 0.30 -1.42 -9.20
CA VAL A 57 -0.28 -0.15 -9.67
C VAL A 57 -1.37 0.39 -8.74
N VAL A 58 -2.11 -0.51 -8.07
CA VAL A 58 -3.16 -0.13 -7.13
C VAL A 58 -2.52 0.38 -5.83
N MET A 59 -1.43 -0.24 -5.37
CA MET A 59 -0.64 0.26 -4.25
C MET A 59 -0.10 1.67 -4.54
N MET A 60 0.48 1.90 -5.73
CA MET A 60 0.95 3.23 -6.13
C MET A 60 -0.19 4.26 -6.16
N PHE A 61 -1.36 3.87 -6.65
CA PHE A 61 -2.53 4.76 -6.62
C PHE A 61 -2.96 5.09 -5.18
N LYS A 62 -2.97 4.10 -4.29
CA LYS A 62 -3.23 4.31 -2.85
C LYS A 62 -2.20 5.24 -2.20
N MET A 63 -0.92 5.19 -2.61
CA MET A 63 0.11 6.13 -2.16
C MET A 63 -0.24 7.57 -2.54
N LEU A 64 -0.70 7.83 -3.77
CA LEU A 64 -1.17 9.15 -4.20
C LEU A 64 -2.39 9.62 -3.39
N VAL A 65 -3.30 8.71 -3.05
CA VAL A 65 -4.45 9.02 -2.19
C VAL A 65 -4.00 9.45 -0.79
N LEU A 66 -3.05 8.71 -0.18
CA LEU A 66 -2.48 9.08 1.12
C LEU A 66 -1.76 10.43 1.05
N GLN A 67 -1.00 10.65 -0.02
CA GLN A 67 -0.32 11.91 -0.26
C GLN A 67 -1.29 13.08 -0.27
N GLN A 68 -2.39 12.95 -1.01
CA GLN A 68 -3.40 14.00 -1.14
C GLN A 68 -4.18 14.24 0.16
N TRP A 69 -4.55 13.18 0.89
CA TRP A 69 -5.31 13.33 2.15
C TRP A 69 -4.49 13.90 3.30
N HIS A 70 -3.17 13.65 3.30
CA HIS A 70 -2.29 14.10 4.37
C HIS A 70 -1.40 15.29 3.98
N GLY A 71 -1.51 15.79 2.74
CA GLY A 71 -0.73 16.93 2.23
C GLY A 71 0.78 16.66 2.22
N LEU A 72 1.18 15.44 1.87
CA LEU A 72 2.57 14.98 1.97
C LEU A 72 3.35 15.29 0.68
N SER A 73 4.65 15.54 0.82
CA SER A 73 5.59 15.46 -0.30
C SER A 73 5.98 14.00 -0.55
N ASP A 74 6.55 13.67 -1.72
CA ASP A 74 7.00 12.30 -2.02
C ASP A 74 7.99 11.78 -0.96
N PRO A 75 9.04 12.52 -0.53
CA PRO A 75 9.97 12.03 0.50
C PRO A 75 9.29 11.84 1.86
N GLU A 76 8.31 12.69 2.19
CA GLU A 76 7.59 12.56 3.46
C GLU A 76 6.62 11.38 3.42
N LEU A 77 5.96 11.12 2.29
CA LEU A 77 5.14 9.94 2.11
C LEU A 77 5.96 8.66 2.32
N GLU A 78 7.15 8.58 1.72
CA GLU A 78 8.05 7.43 1.92
C GLU A 78 8.42 7.25 3.41
N ARG A 79 8.77 8.34 4.10
CA ARG A 79 9.05 8.31 5.55
C ARG A 79 7.82 7.82 6.33
N GLN A 80 6.63 8.33 6.04
CA GLN A 80 5.40 7.95 6.74
C GLN A 80 5.00 6.49 6.46
N CYS A 81 5.27 5.96 5.26
CA CYS A 81 5.08 4.53 4.96
C CYS A 81 6.04 3.64 5.77
N ILE A 82 7.25 4.13 6.09
CA ILE A 82 8.17 3.44 6.99
C ILE A 82 7.67 3.54 8.44
N ASP A 83 7.22 4.69 8.91
CA ASP A 83 6.94 4.86 10.35
C ASP A 83 5.54 4.42 10.77
N ARG A 84 4.54 4.50 9.88
CA ARG A 84 3.13 4.28 10.23
C ARG A 84 2.62 2.94 9.78
N ILE A 85 2.37 2.07 10.75
CA ILE A 85 1.79 0.75 10.51
C ILE A 85 0.38 0.82 9.88
N SER A 86 -0.41 1.87 10.12
CA SER A 86 -1.70 2.07 9.45
C SER A 86 -1.56 2.38 7.96
N PHE A 87 -0.52 3.11 7.56
CA PHE A 87 -0.20 3.32 6.14
C PHE A 87 0.23 2.01 5.50
N ARG A 88 1.12 1.26 6.17
CA ARG A 88 1.59 -0.04 5.67
C ARG A 88 0.43 -1.02 5.44
N LYS A 89 -0.49 -1.08 6.40
CA LYS A 89 -1.70 -1.89 6.32
C LYS A 89 -2.61 -1.44 5.17
N PHE A 90 -2.85 -0.14 5.01
CA PHE A 90 -3.70 0.42 3.95
C PHE A 90 -3.17 0.11 2.55
N LEU A 91 -1.84 0.19 2.38
CA LEU A 91 -1.16 -0.12 1.13
C LEU A 91 -1.11 -1.62 0.81
N GLY A 92 -1.47 -2.47 1.76
CA GLY A 92 -1.45 -3.92 1.56
C GLY A 92 -0.06 -4.52 1.59
N HIS A 93 0.90 -3.88 2.29
CA HIS A 93 2.19 -4.49 2.59
C HIS A 93 1.97 -5.71 3.52
N VAL A 94 1.70 -6.85 2.91
CA VAL A 94 2.22 -8.11 3.42
C VAL A 94 3.61 -8.18 2.79
N GLU A 95 4.63 -8.38 3.62
CA GLU A 95 6.04 -8.47 3.23
C GLU A 95 6.21 -9.50 2.09
N SER A 96 5.98 -9.06 0.85
CA SER A 96 6.11 -9.86 -0.35
C SER A 96 7.60 -9.88 -0.67
N GLU A 97 8.24 -10.88 -0.07
CA GLU A 97 9.43 -11.57 -0.58
C GLU A 97 10.51 -10.64 -1.14
N ILE A 98 11.48 -10.31 -0.27
CA ILE A 98 12.88 -10.28 -0.70
C ILE A 98 13.33 -11.73 -0.90
#